data_AF-A0A7X9F9I8-F1
#
_entry.id   AF-A0A7X9F9I8-F1
#
_cell.length_a   1.000
_cell.length_b   1.000
_cell.length_c   1.000
_cell.angle_alpha   90.00
_cell.angle_beta   90.00
_cell.angle_gamma   90.00
#
_symmetry.space_group_name_H-M   'P 1'
#
loop_
_entity.id
_entity.type
_entity.pdbx_description
1 polymer ?
#
loop_
_entity_poly.entity_id
_entity_poly.type
_entity_poly.pdbx_seq_one_letter_code
_entity_poly.pdbx_strand_id
1 'polypeptide(L)'
;MGKAENNIKSRRDFVRKAGRIALAVPLITVPAILSRKTYGTGFVWQIDPYKCTSCGLCKTSCVLTPSAVKCTNEYEMCGYCDFCPGFLRQGARVYDTGAENQLCPVGAIKRNFVEEPYFEYIIDEELCDGCSKCVQACEDFGNGSLHLQIMQHLCVNCNQCRIARVCPSNAISRVSENEPYLSKDRNKKILRGHNRQNSAGGEQKNNH
;
A
#
# COMPACT_ATOMS: atom_id res chain seq x y z
N MET A 1 61.64 -46.20 34.64
CA MET A 1 60.85 -45.18 35.37
C MET A 1 60.34 -44.16 34.38
N GLY A 2 59.13 -44.33 33.83
CA GLY A 2 58.48 -43.34 32.96
C GLY A 2 57.32 -42.71 33.70
N LYS A 3 57.49 -41.48 34.18
CA LYS A 3 56.46 -40.74 34.93
C LYS A 3 55.57 -39.99 33.92
N ALA A 4 54.29 -40.34 33.88
CA ALA A 4 53.30 -39.75 32.99
C ALA A 4 52.93 -38.32 33.45
N GLU A 5 53.68 -37.32 32.99
CA GLU A 5 53.21 -35.94 32.97
C GLU A 5 52.63 -35.66 31.59
N ASN A 6 51.36 -35.22 31.54
CA ASN A 6 50.71 -34.40 30.48
C ASN A 6 49.26 -34.83 30.15
N ASN A 7 48.35 -34.70 31.10
CA ASN A 7 46.90 -34.77 30.80
C ASN A 7 46.11 -33.61 31.44
N ILE A 8 46.48 -33.19 32.66
CA ILE A 8 45.74 -32.16 33.41
C ILE A 8 45.88 -30.74 32.81
N LYS A 9 47.07 -30.36 32.30
CA LYS A 9 47.27 -29.05 31.62
C LYS A 9 46.42 -28.93 30.34
N SER A 10 46.40 -29.98 29.52
CA SER A 10 45.63 -30.04 28.26
C SER A 10 44.12 -29.85 28.49
N ARG A 11 43.56 -30.50 29.51
CA ARG A 11 42.12 -30.37 29.85
C ARG A 11 41.77 -28.98 30.38
N ARG A 12 42.62 -28.37 31.22
CA ARG A 12 42.39 -27.02 31.75
C ARG A 12 42.47 -25.95 30.65
N ASP A 13 43.40 -26.09 29.71
CA ASP A 13 43.52 -25.17 28.58
C ASP A 13 42.37 -25.32 27.59
N PHE A 14 41.88 -26.54 27.37
CA PHE A 14 40.66 -26.79 26.61
C PHE A 14 39.43 -26.13 27.25
N VAL A 15 39.22 -26.29 28.57
CA VAL A 15 38.10 -25.67 29.29
C VAL A 15 38.19 -24.14 29.27
N ARG A 16 39.39 -23.58 29.44
CA ARG A 16 39.59 -22.12 29.33
C ARG A 16 39.30 -21.60 27.94
N LYS A 17 39.72 -22.31 26.89
CA LYS A 17 39.48 -21.93 25.50
C LYS A 17 38.00 -22.04 25.14
N ALA A 18 37.34 -23.13 25.55
CA ALA A 18 35.91 -23.32 25.38
C ALA A 18 35.09 -22.24 26.12
N GLY A 19 35.45 -21.90 27.36
CA GLY A 19 34.79 -20.84 28.13
C GLY A 19 34.93 -19.46 27.49
N ARG A 20 36.11 -19.14 26.93
CA ARG A 20 36.32 -17.88 26.18
C ARG A 20 35.48 -17.82 24.90
N ILE A 21 35.40 -18.91 24.16
CA ILE A 21 34.57 -19.00 22.94
C ILE A 21 33.08 -18.87 23.32
N ALA A 22 32.64 -19.57 24.36
CA ALA A 22 31.25 -19.52 24.84
C ALA A 22 30.83 -18.11 25.29
N LEU A 23 31.75 -17.28 25.79
CA LEU A 23 31.50 -15.87 26.12
C LEU A 23 31.60 -14.95 24.90
N ALA A 24 32.55 -15.19 24.00
CA ALA A 24 32.78 -14.31 22.85
C ALA A 24 31.74 -14.50 21.73
N VAL A 25 31.26 -15.72 21.50
CA VAL A 25 30.30 -16.02 20.42
C VAL A 25 28.99 -15.25 20.60
N PRO A 26 28.30 -15.27 21.77
CA PRO A 26 27.08 -14.49 21.97
C PRO A 26 27.29 -12.98 21.80
N LEU A 27 28.44 -12.45 22.24
CA LEU A 27 28.78 -11.03 22.12
C LEU A 27 28.91 -10.57 20.67
N ILE A 28 29.23 -11.47 19.74
CA ILE A 28 29.35 -11.16 18.31
C ILE A 28 28.04 -11.50 17.57
N THR A 29 27.44 -12.66 17.87
CA THR A 29 26.28 -13.15 17.13
C THR A 29 25.02 -12.36 17.44
N VAL A 30 24.78 -11.97 18.71
CA VAL A 30 23.58 -11.24 19.10
C VAL A 30 23.51 -9.85 18.42
N PRO A 31 24.55 -9.00 18.45
CA PRO A 31 24.52 -7.72 17.74
C PRO A 31 24.40 -7.86 16.22
N ALA A 32 25.05 -8.87 15.62
CA ALA A 32 24.98 -9.10 14.17
C ALA A 32 23.56 -9.49 13.71
N ILE A 33 22.87 -10.34 14.47
CA ILE A 33 21.50 -10.75 14.18
C ILE A 33 20.53 -9.58 14.40
N LEU A 34 20.69 -8.81 15.48
CA LEU A 34 19.86 -7.64 15.76
C LEU A 34 20.03 -6.54 14.71
N SER A 35 21.27 -6.28 14.26
CA SER A 35 21.55 -5.29 13.22
C SER A 35 20.85 -5.61 11.90
N ARG A 36 20.84 -6.89 11.49
CA ARG A 36 20.09 -7.31 10.28
C ARG A 36 18.58 -7.12 10.42
N LYS A 37 18.03 -7.23 11.63
CA LYS A 37 16.60 -7.02 11.90
C LYS A 37 16.22 -5.54 11.92
N THR A 38 17.11 -4.65 12.36
CA THR A 38 16.87 -3.20 12.35
C THR A 38 17.02 -2.57 10.96
N TYR A 39 17.77 -3.18 10.04
CA TYR A 39 17.73 -2.82 8.62
C TYR A 39 16.49 -3.37 7.89
N GLY A 40 15.57 -4.03 8.61
CA GLY A 40 14.29 -4.46 8.07
C GLY A 40 13.39 -3.25 7.80
N THR A 41 13.45 -2.75 6.57
CA THR A 41 12.40 -2.03 5.84
C THR A 41 11.63 -0.98 6.64
N GLY A 42 11.85 0.30 6.35
CA GLY A 42 11.01 1.39 6.84
C GLY A 42 9.52 1.15 6.55
N PHE A 43 8.67 1.81 7.33
CA PHE A 43 7.22 1.80 7.12
C PHE A 43 6.76 3.12 6.53
N VAL A 44 5.96 3.05 5.47
CA VAL A 44 5.37 4.21 4.82
C VAL A 44 3.86 4.21 4.98
N TRP A 45 3.22 5.36 4.77
CA TRP A 45 1.77 5.45 4.78
C TRP A 45 1.19 5.02 3.44
N GLN A 46 0.15 4.19 3.47
CA GLN A 46 -0.60 3.85 2.27
C GLN A 46 -2.11 3.77 2.52
N ILE A 47 -2.89 3.97 1.45
CA ILE A 47 -4.33 3.82 1.38
C ILE A 47 -4.69 2.38 0.98
N ASP A 48 -5.53 1.72 1.77
CA ASP A 48 -6.22 0.49 1.36
C ASP A 48 -7.39 0.87 0.43
N PRO A 49 -7.31 0.58 -0.88
CA PRO A 49 -8.31 1.03 -1.84
C PRO A 49 -9.66 0.31 -1.65
N TYR A 50 -9.72 -0.79 -0.89
CA TYR A 50 -10.96 -1.50 -0.57
C TYR A 50 -11.65 -0.97 0.69
N LYS A 51 -10.96 -0.16 1.50
CA LYS A 51 -11.56 0.55 2.64
C LYS A 51 -11.86 2.01 2.32
N CYS A 52 -11.20 2.60 1.33
CA CYS A 52 -11.40 3.99 0.95
C CYS A 52 -12.86 4.24 0.53
N THR A 53 -13.49 5.27 1.13
CA THR A 53 -14.86 5.70 0.81
C THR A 53 -14.90 6.96 -0.05
N SER A 54 -13.77 7.35 -0.66
CA SER A 54 -13.68 8.55 -1.51
C SER A 54 -14.16 9.85 -0.85
N CYS A 55 -13.92 9.99 0.47
CA CYS A 55 -14.40 11.13 1.27
C CYS A 55 -13.84 12.51 0.89
N GLY A 56 -12.85 12.59 -0.02
CA GLY A 56 -12.26 13.85 -0.47
C GLY A 56 -11.26 14.53 0.49
N LEU A 57 -11.13 14.06 1.73
CA LEU A 57 -10.25 14.68 2.74
C LEU A 57 -8.75 14.57 2.41
N CYS A 58 -8.36 13.65 1.53
CA CYS A 58 -6.96 13.48 1.10
C CYS A 58 -6.39 14.74 0.44
N LYS A 59 -7.24 15.51 -0.26
CA LYS A 59 -6.87 16.77 -0.91
C LYS A 59 -6.45 17.84 0.09
N THR A 60 -7.22 18.00 1.18
CA THR A 60 -7.08 19.14 2.11
C THR A 60 -6.33 18.80 3.39
N SER A 61 -6.10 17.52 3.67
CA SER A 61 -5.48 17.07 4.92
C SER A 61 -3.99 16.72 4.77
N CYS A 62 -3.47 16.67 3.55
CA CYS A 62 -2.03 16.53 3.33
C CYS A 62 -1.30 17.82 3.75
N VAL A 63 -0.08 17.69 4.25
CA VAL A 63 0.79 18.86 4.52
C VAL A 63 1.36 19.46 3.23
N LEU A 64 1.36 18.69 2.15
CA LEU A 64 1.80 19.11 0.82
C LEU A 64 0.61 19.65 0.02
N THR A 65 0.88 20.66 -0.81
CA THR A 65 -0.09 21.22 -1.75
C THR A 65 0.61 21.36 -3.12
N PRO A 66 0.18 20.61 -4.16
CA PRO A 66 -0.86 19.57 -4.15
C PRO A 66 -0.56 18.39 -3.22
N SER A 67 -1.61 17.65 -2.85
CA SER A 67 -1.48 16.45 -1.98
C SER A 67 -0.56 15.40 -2.59
N ALA A 68 0.19 14.67 -1.74
CA ALA A 68 0.92 13.47 -2.16
C ALA A 68 0.00 12.29 -2.51
N VAL A 69 -1.31 12.41 -2.24
CA VAL A 69 -2.30 11.41 -2.65
C VAL A 69 -2.74 11.71 -4.08
N LYS A 70 -2.64 10.70 -4.95
CA LYS A 70 -2.99 10.80 -6.36
C LYS A 70 -3.97 9.70 -6.74
N CYS A 71 -4.75 9.95 -7.77
CA CYS A 71 -5.53 8.91 -8.43
C CYS A 71 -4.57 8.03 -9.24
N THR A 72 -4.82 6.73 -9.24
CA THR A 72 -4.16 5.74 -10.08
C THR A 72 -5.23 4.94 -10.82
N ASN A 73 -4.87 4.41 -11.99
CA ASN A 73 -5.74 3.53 -12.75
C ASN A 73 -5.18 2.10 -12.67
N GLU A 74 -6.01 1.16 -12.20
CA GLU A 74 -5.72 -0.25 -12.32
C GLU A 74 -6.12 -0.75 -13.71
N TYR A 75 -5.17 -0.72 -14.65
CA TYR A 75 -5.41 -1.02 -16.06
C TYR A 75 -5.96 -2.43 -16.30
N GLU A 76 -5.56 -3.42 -15.49
CA GLU A 76 -6.08 -4.79 -15.58
C GLU A 76 -7.57 -4.89 -15.22
N MET A 77 -8.08 -3.95 -14.42
CA MET A 77 -9.50 -3.86 -14.14
C MET A 77 -10.25 -2.91 -15.07
N CYS A 78 -9.56 -1.94 -15.68
CA CYS A 78 -10.15 -0.88 -16.48
C CYS A 78 -10.88 -1.45 -17.71
N GLY A 79 -12.06 -0.90 -17.99
CA GLY A 79 -12.90 -1.35 -19.10
C GLY A 79 -12.62 -0.62 -20.42
N TYR A 80 -11.73 0.38 -20.39
CA TYR A 80 -11.42 1.25 -21.52
C TYR A 80 -12.66 1.86 -22.18
N CYS A 81 -13.69 2.18 -21.39
CA CYS A 81 -15.00 2.57 -21.93
C CYS A 81 -14.95 3.89 -22.72
N ASP A 82 -15.65 3.98 -23.85
CA ASP A 82 -15.96 5.26 -24.51
C ASP A 82 -16.63 6.24 -23.52
N PHE A 83 -17.69 5.77 -22.83
CA PHE A 83 -18.29 6.45 -21.70
C PHE A 83 -17.63 6.00 -20.38
N CYS A 84 -16.73 6.82 -19.83
CA CYS A 84 -16.12 6.56 -18.53
C CYS A 84 -16.72 7.49 -17.46
N PRO A 85 -17.43 6.96 -16.44
CA PRO A 85 -18.00 7.78 -15.38
C PRO A 85 -16.94 8.43 -14.48
N GLY A 86 -15.71 7.88 -14.45
CA GLY A 86 -14.57 8.50 -13.76
C GLY A 86 -14.00 9.71 -14.50
N PHE A 87 -14.26 9.84 -15.80
CA PHE A 87 -13.77 10.93 -16.65
C PHE A 87 -14.86 11.96 -16.96
N LEU A 88 -16.05 11.51 -17.35
CA LEU A 88 -17.16 12.37 -17.77
C LEU A 88 -18.06 12.72 -16.58
N ARG A 89 -18.51 13.96 -16.49
CA ARG A 89 -19.53 14.36 -15.51
C ARG A 89 -20.90 13.81 -15.89
N GLN A 90 -21.77 13.68 -14.90
CA GLN A 90 -23.17 13.35 -15.12
C GLN A 90 -23.83 14.36 -16.08
N GLY A 91 -24.55 13.83 -17.07
CA GLY A 91 -25.24 14.64 -18.08
C GLY A 91 -24.37 15.21 -19.20
N ALA A 92 -23.12 14.75 -19.36
CA ALA A 92 -22.33 15.03 -20.56
C ALA A 92 -23.09 14.53 -21.81
N ARG A 93 -23.33 15.44 -22.76
CA ARG A 93 -24.09 15.12 -24.00
C ARG A 93 -23.19 14.57 -25.11
N VAL A 94 -21.90 14.86 -25.04
CA VAL A 94 -20.86 14.45 -25.97
C VAL A 94 -19.71 13.85 -25.16
N TYR A 95 -19.13 12.76 -25.65
CA TYR A 95 -18.03 12.06 -25.00
C TYR A 95 -16.68 12.50 -25.58
N ASP A 96 -16.37 13.78 -25.36
CA ASP A 96 -15.12 14.40 -25.79
C ASP A 96 -14.28 14.85 -24.57
N THR A 97 -13.18 15.56 -24.83
CA THR A 97 -12.25 16.06 -23.82
C THR A 97 -12.52 17.51 -23.42
N GLY A 98 -13.66 18.10 -23.81
CA GLY A 98 -14.08 19.44 -23.42
C GLY A 98 -14.13 19.59 -21.90
N ALA A 99 -13.63 20.71 -21.38
CA ALA A 99 -13.54 20.93 -19.92
C ALA A 99 -14.91 20.88 -19.25
N GLU A 100 -15.95 21.32 -19.96
CA GLU A 100 -17.34 21.26 -19.54
C GLU A 100 -17.91 19.84 -19.50
N ASN A 101 -17.23 18.84 -20.05
CA ASN A 101 -17.64 17.43 -20.00
C ASN A 101 -16.86 16.63 -18.95
N GLN A 102 -15.71 17.14 -18.49
CA GLN A 102 -14.86 16.44 -17.53
C GLN A 102 -15.38 16.51 -16.09
N LEU A 103 -15.26 15.40 -15.36
CA LEU A 103 -15.55 15.29 -13.94
C LEU A 103 -14.41 15.81 -13.07
N CYS A 104 -13.16 15.65 -13.53
CA CYS A 104 -11.97 16.08 -12.81
C CYS A 104 -11.89 17.63 -12.79
N PRO A 105 -11.98 18.29 -11.62
CA PRO A 105 -11.99 19.76 -11.56
C PRO A 105 -10.68 20.42 -12.02
N VAL A 106 -9.60 19.65 -12.01
CA VAL A 106 -8.24 20.10 -12.36
C VAL A 106 -7.76 19.52 -13.70
N GLY A 107 -8.64 18.83 -14.44
CA GLY A 107 -8.30 18.26 -15.75
C GLY A 107 -7.19 17.21 -15.74
N ALA A 108 -7.00 16.51 -14.62
CA ALA A 108 -5.87 15.59 -14.41
C ALA A 108 -6.03 14.21 -15.06
N ILE A 109 -6.96 14.02 -16.00
CA ILE A 109 -7.17 12.73 -16.66
C ILE A 109 -7.10 12.97 -18.17
N LYS A 110 -6.18 12.29 -18.83
CA LYS A 110 -6.05 12.28 -20.29
C LYS A 110 -6.82 11.10 -20.85
N ARG A 111 -7.62 11.37 -21.88
CA ARG A 111 -8.39 10.37 -22.60
C ARG A 111 -7.75 10.16 -23.97
N ASN A 112 -7.19 8.97 -24.19
CA ASN A 112 -6.51 8.60 -25.41
C ASN A 112 -7.33 7.58 -26.18
N PHE A 113 -7.52 7.81 -27.48
CA PHE A 113 -8.15 6.83 -28.36
C PHE A 113 -7.22 5.63 -28.56
N VAL A 114 -7.76 4.41 -28.42
CA VAL A 114 -7.03 3.17 -28.71
C VAL A 114 -7.57 2.57 -30.01
N GLU A 115 -8.84 2.19 -30.00
CA GLU A 115 -9.61 1.72 -31.15
C GLU A 115 -11.10 1.93 -30.85
N GLU A 116 -12.02 1.73 -31.78
CA GLU A 116 -13.45 1.85 -31.45
C GLU A 116 -13.95 0.56 -30.76
N PRO A 117 -14.67 0.63 -29.60
CA PRO A 117 -15.13 1.78 -28.82
C PRO A 117 -14.24 2.07 -27.57
N TYR A 118 -12.96 1.77 -27.63
CA TYR A 118 -12.03 1.76 -26.50
C TYR A 118 -11.16 3.02 -26.38
N PHE A 119 -11.15 3.57 -25.16
CA PHE A 119 -10.33 4.71 -24.78
C PHE A 119 -9.56 4.42 -23.50
N GLU A 120 -8.28 4.78 -23.51
CA GLU A 120 -7.43 4.71 -22.33
C GLU A 120 -7.52 6.01 -21.52
N TYR A 121 -7.53 5.86 -20.19
CA TYR A 121 -7.57 6.97 -19.24
C TYR A 121 -6.28 6.99 -18.42
N ILE A 122 -5.46 8.01 -18.65
CA ILE A 122 -4.15 8.18 -18.01
C ILE A 122 -4.25 9.34 -17.02
N ILE A 123 -3.79 9.13 -15.78
CA ILE A 123 -3.77 10.19 -14.77
C ILE A 123 -2.52 11.06 -14.97
N ASP A 124 -2.72 12.37 -15.06
CA ASP A 124 -1.67 13.37 -14.96
C ASP A 124 -1.39 13.65 -13.48
N GLU A 125 -0.28 13.13 -12.98
CA GLU A 125 0.06 13.20 -11.56
C GLU A 125 0.33 14.63 -11.09
N GLU A 126 0.88 15.49 -11.96
CA GLU A 126 1.22 16.86 -11.61
C GLU A 126 -0.04 17.70 -11.34
N LEU A 127 -1.10 17.47 -12.12
CA LEU A 127 -2.39 18.14 -11.95
C LEU A 127 -3.25 17.52 -10.84
N CYS A 128 -3.15 16.21 -10.63
CA CYS A 128 -4.04 15.50 -9.70
C CYS A 128 -3.85 15.99 -8.25
N ASP A 129 -4.94 16.39 -7.60
CA ASP A 129 -4.93 16.93 -6.24
C ASP A 129 -5.46 15.96 -5.16
N GLY A 130 -5.82 14.74 -5.56
CA GLY A 130 -6.34 13.72 -4.65
C GLY A 130 -7.78 13.93 -4.18
N CYS A 131 -8.62 14.68 -4.92
CA CYS A 131 -10.01 14.96 -4.53
C CYS A 131 -11.00 13.77 -4.60
N SER A 132 -10.58 12.62 -5.13
CA SER A 132 -11.36 11.37 -5.27
C SER A 132 -12.68 11.41 -6.05
N LYS A 133 -13.04 12.50 -6.75
CA LYS A 133 -14.29 12.55 -7.54
C LYS A 133 -14.34 11.48 -8.63
N CYS A 134 -13.24 11.33 -9.39
CA CYS A 134 -13.12 10.30 -10.43
C CYS A 134 -13.15 8.88 -9.85
N VAL A 135 -12.52 8.68 -8.69
CA VAL A 135 -12.50 7.40 -7.97
C VAL A 135 -13.90 7.01 -7.52
N GLN A 136 -14.65 7.95 -6.93
CA GLN A 136 -16.03 7.72 -6.50
C GLN A 136 -16.91 7.32 -7.70
N ALA A 137 -16.92 8.11 -8.77
CA ALA A 137 -17.77 7.81 -9.91
C ALA A 137 -17.39 6.51 -10.63
N CYS A 138 -16.10 6.15 -10.67
CA CYS A 138 -15.64 4.87 -11.21
C CYS A 138 -16.07 3.67 -10.34
N GLU A 139 -16.11 3.82 -9.02
CA GLU A 139 -16.62 2.78 -8.10
C GLU A 139 -18.15 2.64 -8.21
N ASP A 140 -18.87 3.76 -8.27
CA ASP A 140 -20.34 3.77 -8.23
C ASP A 140 -20.97 3.28 -9.55
N PHE A 141 -20.38 3.65 -10.70
CA PHE A 141 -20.97 3.40 -12.02
C PHE A 141 -20.05 2.68 -13.01
N GLY A 142 -18.79 2.46 -12.63
CA GLY A 142 -17.81 1.77 -13.44
C GLY A 142 -17.45 0.41 -12.87
N ASN A 143 -16.18 0.03 -13.03
CA ASN A 143 -15.62 -1.20 -12.50
C ASN A 143 -14.66 -0.98 -11.31
N GLY A 144 -14.57 0.26 -10.81
CA GLY A 144 -13.72 0.62 -9.68
C GLY A 144 -12.21 0.55 -9.94
N SER A 145 -11.76 0.61 -11.20
CA SER A 145 -10.33 0.62 -11.58
C SER A 145 -9.57 1.84 -11.06
N LEU A 146 -10.22 3.01 -11.06
CA LEU A 146 -9.64 4.21 -10.46
C LEU A 146 -9.65 4.11 -8.94
N HIS A 147 -8.52 4.40 -8.31
CA HIS A 147 -8.40 4.43 -6.85
C HIS A 147 -7.33 5.42 -6.39
N LEU A 148 -7.29 5.73 -5.10
CA LEU A 148 -6.27 6.63 -4.54
C LEU A 148 -5.09 5.84 -3.98
N GLN A 149 -3.89 6.39 -4.17
CA GLN A 149 -2.65 5.91 -3.55
C GLN A 149 -1.87 7.12 -3.03
N ILE A 150 -1.15 6.94 -1.91
CA ILE A 150 -0.11 7.87 -1.47
C ILE A 150 1.12 7.58 -2.32
N MET A 151 1.54 8.57 -3.11
CA MET A 151 2.74 8.49 -3.95
C MET A 151 3.99 8.63 -3.07
N GLN A 152 4.80 7.57 -2.99
CA GLN A 152 5.91 7.54 -2.05
C GLN A 152 7.05 8.48 -2.47
N HIS A 153 7.18 8.78 -3.77
CA HIS A 153 8.14 9.78 -4.25
C HIS A 153 7.73 11.23 -3.94
N LEU A 154 6.45 11.47 -3.63
CA LEU A 154 5.96 12.79 -3.19
C LEU A 154 5.84 12.87 -1.66
N CYS A 155 5.50 11.76 -1.02
CA CYS A 155 5.20 11.72 0.40
C CYS A 155 6.46 12.00 1.24
N VAL A 156 6.42 13.07 2.04
CA VAL A 156 7.49 13.39 3.01
C VAL A 156 7.46 12.51 4.28
N ASN A 157 6.75 11.38 4.24
CA ASN A 157 6.59 10.42 5.32
C ASN A 157 6.34 11.05 6.71
N CYS A 158 5.34 11.92 6.82
CA CYS A 158 4.98 12.56 8.09
C CYS A 158 4.83 11.51 9.20
N ASN A 159 5.59 11.62 10.30
CA ASN A 159 5.53 10.66 11.41
C ASN A 159 4.09 10.41 11.88
N GLN A 160 3.28 11.47 11.92
CA GLN A 160 1.83 11.42 12.12
C GLN A 160 1.10 11.99 10.90
N CYS A 161 0.65 11.12 9.99
CA CYS A 161 -0.12 11.56 8.82
C CYS A 161 -1.50 12.10 9.24
N ARG A 162 -1.77 13.37 8.94
CA ARG A 162 -3.08 13.98 9.23
C ARG A 162 -4.20 13.33 8.45
N ILE A 163 -3.96 12.92 7.19
CA ILE A 163 -4.93 12.15 6.38
C ILE A 163 -5.34 10.87 7.12
N ALA A 164 -4.38 10.16 7.71
CA ALA A 164 -4.66 8.94 8.48
C ALA A 164 -5.55 9.21 9.70
N ARG A 165 -5.33 10.32 10.40
CA ARG A 165 -6.11 10.70 11.59
C ARG A 165 -7.55 11.09 11.30
N VAL A 166 -7.83 11.64 10.11
CA VAL A 166 -9.15 12.17 9.75
C VAL A 166 -9.92 11.29 8.77
N CYS A 167 -9.33 10.19 8.30
CA CYS A 167 -9.97 9.27 7.36
C CYS A 167 -11.15 8.56 8.03
N PRO A 168 -12.41 8.80 7.59
CA PRO A 168 -13.59 8.25 8.26
C PRO A 168 -13.72 6.74 8.11
N SER A 169 -13.08 6.14 7.10
CA SER A 169 -13.14 4.71 6.83
C SER A 169 -11.93 3.93 7.33
N ASN A 170 -11.01 4.59 8.05
CA ASN A 170 -9.76 3.99 8.54
C ASN A 170 -8.99 3.24 7.43
N ALA A 171 -8.97 3.84 6.23
CA ALA A 171 -8.33 3.25 5.05
C ALA A 171 -6.80 3.45 5.03
N ILE A 172 -6.26 4.36 5.85
CA ILE A 172 -4.84 4.69 5.83
C ILE A 172 -4.11 3.88 6.89
N SER A 173 -3.06 3.16 6.51
CA SER A 173 -2.24 2.36 7.43
C SER A 173 -0.76 2.42 7.08
N ARG A 174 0.09 2.01 8.03
CA ARG A 174 1.52 1.78 7.78
C ARG A 174 1.69 0.46 7.03
N VAL A 175 2.47 0.47 5.95
CA VAL A 175 2.86 -0.70 5.16
C VAL A 175 4.38 -0.73 5.00
N SER A 176 4.95 -1.89 4.66
CA SER A 176 6.39 -2.00 4.39
C SER A 176 6.76 -1.15 3.17
N GLU A 177 7.89 -0.44 3.24
CA GLU A 177 8.42 0.32 2.10
C GLU A 177 8.82 -0.55 0.91
N ASN A 178 9.03 -1.85 1.11
CA ASN A 178 9.37 -2.79 0.03
C ASN A 178 8.17 -3.12 -0.87
N GLU A 179 6.95 -3.04 -0.33
CA GLU A 179 5.71 -3.26 -1.08
C GLU A 179 4.71 -2.15 -0.68
N PRO A 180 5.00 -0.90 -1.07
CA PRO A 180 4.31 0.25 -0.49
C PRO A 180 2.97 0.53 -1.17
N TYR A 181 2.69 -0.03 -2.34
CA TYR A 181 1.48 0.23 -3.13
C TYR A 181 0.51 -0.95 -3.04
N LEU A 182 -0.77 -0.66 -2.81
CA LEU A 182 -1.81 -1.67 -2.66
C LEU A 182 -2.70 -1.70 -3.90
N SER A 183 -2.42 -2.59 -4.86
CA SER A 183 -3.20 -2.70 -6.09
C SER A 183 -4.64 -3.22 -5.86
N LYS A 184 -5.54 -2.83 -6.76
CA LYS A 184 -6.91 -3.37 -6.81
C LYS A 184 -6.93 -4.56 -7.79
N ASP A 185 -6.52 -5.74 -7.36
CA ASP A 185 -6.73 -6.94 -8.18
C ASP A 185 -8.13 -7.54 -7.93
N ARG A 186 -8.90 -7.75 -9.00
CA ARG A 186 -10.23 -8.37 -9.00
C ARG A 186 -10.22 -9.77 -8.35
N ASN A 187 -9.15 -10.55 -8.53
CA ASN A 187 -8.97 -11.88 -7.92
C ASN A 187 -8.64 -11.80 -6.43
N LYS A 188 -7.88 -10.78 -6.00
CA LYS A 188 -7.50 -10.56 -4.60
C LYS A 188 -8.70 -10.15 -3.73
N LYS A 189 -9.73 -9.51 -4.32
CA LYS A 189 -11.01 -9.20 -3.64
C LYS A 189 -11.79 -10.47 -3.26
N ILE A 190 -11.85 -11.46 -4.15
CA ILE A 190 -12.54 -12.74 -3.93
C ILE A 190 -11.88 -13.51 -2.78
N LEU A 191 -10.54 -13.60 -2.77
CA LEU A 191 -9.78 -14.28 -1.72
C LEU A 191 -9.93 -13.60 -0.35
N ARG A 192 -9.98 -12.26 -0.30
CA ARG A 192 -10.24 -11.50 0.94
C ARG A 192 -11.66 -11.68 1.46
N GLY A 193 -12.65 -11.80 0.56
CA GLY A 193 -14.05 -12.07 0.90
C GLY A 193 -14.24 -13.45 1.53
N HIS A 194 -13.64 -14.49 0.94
CA HIS A 194 -13.69 -15.85 1.47
C HIS A 194 -13.05 -15.96 2.87
N ASN A 195 -11.89 -15.33 3.08
CA ASN A 195 -11.22 -15.36 4.39
C ASN A 195 -12.01 -14.63 5.48
N ARG A 196 -12.73 -13.54 5.17
CA ARG A 196 -13.60 -12.87 6.15
C ARG A 196 -14.82 -13.71 6.53
N GLN A 197 -15.43 -14.43 5.59
CA GLN A 197 -16.56 -15.33 5.88
C GLN A 197 -16.13 -16.54 6.73
N ASN A 198 -14.95 -17.11 6.46
CA ASN A 198 -14.41 -18.21 7.27
C ASN A 198 -14.02 -17.77 8.70
N SER A 199 -13.66 -16.50 8.89
CA SER A 199 -13.30 -15.94 10.21
C SER A 199 -14.51 -15.61 11.09
N ALA A 200 -15.68 -15.39 10.48
CA ALA A 200 -16.93 -15.06 11.18
C ALA A 200 -17.82 -16.28 11.48
N GLY A 201 -17.49 -17.46 10.92
CA GLY A 201 -18.26 -18.70 11.11
C GLY A 201 -17.78 -19.62 12.24
N GLY A 202 -16.79 -19.21 13.03
CA GLY A 202 -16.14 -20.05 14.05
C GLY A 202 -16.79 -20.07 15.43
N GLU A 203 -17.88 -19.32 15.65
CA GLU A 203 -18.42 -19.10 16.99
C GLU A 203 -19.92 -19.40 17.05
N GLN A 204 -20.29 -20.66 16.80
CA GLN A 204 -21.54 -21.27 17.30
C GLN A 204 -21.59 -22.74 16.92
N LYS A 205 -21.38 -23.63 17.90
CA LYS A 205 -22.11 -24.89 18.16
C LYS A 205 -21.28 -25.75 19.12
N ASN A 206 -21.53 -25.59 20.40
CA ASN A 206 -21.47 -26.65 21.41
C ASN A 206 -22.35 -26.19 22.57
N ASN A 207 -23.63 -26.58 22.54
CA ASN A 207 -24.48 -26.75 23.71
C ASN A 207 -25.77 -27.46 23.28
N HIS A 208 -26.00 -28.61 23.92
CA HIS A 208 -27.06 -29.63 23.78
C HIS A 208 -26.70 -30.80 22.88
#